data_AF-A0AAN9J9T1-F1
#
_entry.id   AF-A0AAN9J9T1-F1
#
_cell.length_a   1.000
_cell.length_b   1.000
_cell.length_c   1.000
_cell.angle_alpha   90.00
_cell.angle_beta   90.00
_cell.angle_gamma   90.00
#
_symmetry.space_group_name_H-M   'P 1'
#
loop_
_entity.id
_entity.type
_entity.pdbx_description
1 polymer ?
#
loop_
_entity_poly.entity_id
_entity_poly.type
_entity_poly.pdbx_seq_one_letter_code
_entity_poly.pdbx_strand_id
1 'polypeptide(L)'
;MSLDNETGLDPPGIRVRPVFGLVAADSFAPGYFVWAVLIANLARIGYEEKNMYIAVYDWRISFQNTEVRDQTLSRIKSSIELMVATNGGKKVVVIPYSMGVLYFLHFMEWVEAPAPMGGGGGSDWCAKHIKAVTNIGGPFLGVSKSVAGLFSIEARDIVVASPHSPS
;
A
#
# COMPACT_ATOMS: atom_id res chain seq x y z
N MET A 1 -7.62 16.79 6.55
CA MET A 1 -8.87 16.44 5.83
C MET A 1 -9.41 15.16 6.45
N SER A 2 -10.59 15.22 7.08
CA SER A 2 -11.20 14.11 7.83
C SER A 2 -12.02 13.19 6.92
N LEU A 3 -12.16 11.93 7.32
CA LEU A 3 -13.12 10.99 6.75
C LEU A 3 -14.52 11.24 7.33
N ASP A 4 -15.53 10.70 6.66
CA ASP A 4 -16.89 10.63 7.21
C ASP A 4 -16.91 9.76 8.46
N ASN A 5 -17.55 10.25 9.52
CA ASN A 5 -17.45 9.63 10.85
C ASN A 5 -18.32 8.37 11.01
N GLU A 6 -19.33 8.18 10.15
CA GLU A 6 -20.20 7.01 10.19
C GLU A 6 -19.70 5.90 9.25
N THR A 7 -19.36 6.27 8.02
CA THR A 7 -18.98 5.32 6.97
C THR A 7 -17.49 5.03 6.92
N GLY A 8 -16.65 5.92 7.45
CA GLY A 8 -15.20 5.86 7.27
C GLY A 8 -14.75 6.03 5.81
N LEU A 9 -15.61 6.62 4.96
CA LEU A 9 -15.34 6.92 3.56
C LEU A 9 -15.15 8.43 3.36
N ASP A 10 -15.16 8.88 2.10
CA ASP A 10 -15.06 10.31 1.79
C ASP A 10 -16.31 11.08 2.27
N PRO A 11 -16.16 12.28 2.84
CA PRO A 11 -17.31 13.11 3.21
C PRO A 11 -18.18 13.49 1.99
N PRO A 12 -19.49 13.75 2.19
CA PRO A 12 -20.37 14.20 1.11
C PRO A 12 -19.80 15.40 0.34
N GLY A 13 -19.75 15.29 -0.99
CA GLY A 13 -19.24 16.34 -1.88
C GLY A 13 -17.71 16.43 -1.99
N ILE A 14 -16.96 15.60 -1.27
CA ILE A 14 -15.49 15.53 -1.34
C ILE A 14 -15.08 14.19 -1.95
N ARG A 15 -14.07 14.20 -2.83
CA ARG A 15 -13.50 12.99 -3.42
C ARG A 15 -11.98 13.03 -3.36
N VAL A 16 -11.36 12.04 -2.74
CA VAL A 16 -9.89 11.92 -2.66
C VAL A 16 -9.46 10.56 -3.17
N ARG A 17 -8.49 10.50 -4.08
CA ARG A 17 -8.00 9.24 -4.67
C ARG A 17 -6.47 9.18 -4.64
N PRO A 18 -5.88 7.99 -4.44
CA PRO A 18 -4.44 7.82 -4.55
C PRO A 18 -3.99 8.03 -6.01
N VAL A 19 -2.78 8.54 -6.18
CA VAL A 19 -2.11 8.59 -7.48
C VAL A 19 -1.47 7.24 -7.73
N PHE A 20 -1.71 6.65 -8.90
CA PHE A 20 -1.22 5.32 -9.29
C PHE A 20 0.08 5.39 -10.11
N GLY A 21 0.78 4.26 -10.19
CA GLY A 21 1.98 4.09 -11.01
C GLY A 21 3.28 4.43 -10.27
N LEU A 22 4.41 4.27 -10.96
CA LEU A 22 5.74 4.49 -10.37
C LEU A 22 5.97 5.94 -9.92
N VAL A 23 5.27 6.90 -10.52
CA VAL A 23 5.28 8.33 -10.11
C VAL A 23 4.82 8.54 -8.66
N ALA A 24 4.06 7.60 -8.10
CA ALA A 24 3.67 7.63 -6.70
C ALA A 24 4.85 7.44 -5.74
N ALA A 25 5.95 6.80 -6.18
CA ALA A 25 7.16 6.64 -5.38
C ALA A 25 7.83 7.97 -5.07
N ASP A 26 7.82 8.90 -6.03
CA ASP A 26 8.50 10.19 -5.93
C ASP A 26 7.68 11.23 -5.14
N SER A 27 6.38 10.98 -4.98
CA SER A 27 5.41 11.93 -4.42
C SER A 27 4.99 11.63 -2.98
N PHE A 28 5.59 10.64 -2.30
CA PHE A 28 5.10 10.15 -1.00
C PHE A 28 5.20 11.20 0.12
N ALA A 29 6.27 12.00 0.15
CA ALA A 29 6.41 13.26 0.90
C ALA A 29 7.80 13.87 0.57
N PRO A 30 7.97 15.21 0.62
CA PRO A 30 9.30 15.82 0.54
C PRO A 30 10.23 15.20 1.59
N GLY A 31 11.33 14.58 1.16
CA GLY A 31 12.31 13.93 2.06
C GLY A 31 12.17 12.41 2.23
N TYR A 32 11.08 11.79 1.75
CA TYR A 32 10.87 10.34 1.83
C TYR A 32 11.25 9.62 0.53
N PHE A 33 12.54 9.37 0.34
CA PHE A 33 13.10 8.78 -0.90
C PHE A 33 13.26 7.26 -0.89
N VAL A 34 12.64 6.56 0.08
CA VAL A 34 12.86 5.10 0.28
C VAL A 34 12.58 4.31 -1.00
N TRP A 35 11.46 4.60 -1.66
CA TRP A 35 11.06 3.91 -2.88
C TRP A 35 11.89 4.32 -4.10
N ALA A 36 12.17 5.61 -4.27
CA ALA A 36 12.98 6.10 -5.39
C ALA A 36 14.39 5.47 -5.39
N VAL A 37 15.04 5.38 -4.23
CA VAL A 37 16.36 4.73 -4.10
C VAL A 37 16.28 3.24 -4.40
N LEU A 38 15.24 2.55 -3.91
CA LEU A 38 15.05 1.13 -4.16
C LEU A 38 14.83 0.85 -5.66
N ILE A 39 13.92 1.59 -6.29
CA ILE A 39 13.58 1.47 -7.72
C ILE A 39 14.82 1.73 -8.59
N ALA A 40 15.59 2.78 -8.29
CA ALA A 40 16.81 3.09 -9.03
C ALA A 40 17.86 1.97 -8.94
N ASN A 41 17.98 1.31 -7.78
CA ASN A 41 18.91 0.18 -7.63
C ASN A 41 18.39 -1.11 -8.28
N LEU A 42 17.07 -1.37 -8.24
CA LEU A 42 16.45 -2.46 -8.99
C LEU A 42 16.65 -2.28 -10.49
N ALA A 43 16.50 -1.06 -10.99
CA ALA A 43 16.75 -0.73 -12.39
C ALA A 43 18.21 -1.04 -12.82
N ARG A 44 19.19 -0.75 -11.96
CA ARG A 44 20.61 -1.07 -12.23
C ARG A 44 20.90 -2.55 -12.36
N ILE A 45 20.09 -3.42 -11.75
CA ILE A 45 20.24 -4.89 -11.85
C ILE A 45 19.27 -5.53 -12.85
N GLY A 46 18.64 -4.72 -13.72
CA GLY A 46 17.83 -5.21 -14.84
C GLY A 46 16.33 -5.30 -14.59
N TYR A 47 15.80 -4.71 -13.51
CA TYR A 47 14.36 -4.49 -13.40
C TYR A 47 13.93 -3.32 -14.28
N GLU A 48 12.73 -3.41 -14.81
CA GLU A 48 12.12 -2.44 -15.72
C GLU A 48 10.69 -2.17 -15.25
N GLU A 49 10.05 -1.10 -15.73
CA GLU A 49 8.66 -0.80 -15.35
C GLU A 49 7.70 -1.96 -15.65
N LYS A 50 7.97 -2.75 -16.69
CA LYS A 50 7.15 -3.93 -17.05
C LYS A 50 7.21 -5.07 -16.04
N ASN A 51 8.22 -5.10 -15.17
CA ASN A 51 8.41 -6.14 -14.15
C ASN A 51 8.46 -5.58 -12.72
N MET A 52 8.09 -4.31 -12.55
CA MET A 52 7.92 -3.64 -11.26
C MET A 52 6.50 -3.09 -11.15
N TYR A 53 5.94 -3.16 -9.93
CA TYR A 53 4.61 -2.63 -9.64
C TYR A 53 4.60 -2.00 -8.26
N ILE A 54 4.05 -0.80 -8.14
CA ILE A 54 3.80 -0.14 -6.86
C ILE A 54 2.31 -0.22 -6.56
N ALA A 55 1.97 -0.96 -5.52
CA ALA A 55 0.63 -0.99 -4.95
C ALA A 55 0.42 0.26 -4.09
N VAL A 56 -0.36 1.20 -4.59
CA VAL A 56 -0.79 2.39 -3.84
C VAL A 56 -2.18 2.16 -3.26
N TYR A 57 -2.43 2.76 -2.11
CA TYR A 57 -3.74 2.74 -1.47
C TYR A 57 -3.93 3.99 -0.61
N ASP A 58 -5.18 4.33 -0.30
CA ASP A 58 -5.48 5.38 0.67
C ASP A 58 -5.31 4.83 2.08
N TRP A 59 -4.21 5.21 2.71
CA TRP A 59 -3.81 4.73 4.02
C TRP A 59 -4.71 5.26 5.16
N ARG A 60 -5.62 6.21 4.89
CA ARG A 60 -6.51 6.79 5.90
C ARG A 60 -7.72 5.90 6.19
N ILE A 61 -8.15 5.11 5.21
CA ILE A 61 -9.36 4.28 5.31
C ILE A 61 -9.02 2.86 5.77
N SER A 62 -9.99 2.17 6.35
CA SER A 62 -9.81 0.78 6.78
C SER A 62 -9.47 -0.13 5.60
N PHE A 63 -8.73 -1.21 5.85
CA PHE A 63 -8.21 -2.07 4.79
C PHE A 63 -9.33 -2.64 3.92
N GLN A 64 -10.43 -3.09 4.51
CA GLN A 64 -11.58 -3.57 3.76
C GLN A 64 -12.28 -2.45 2.97
N ASN A 65 -12.36 -1.23 3.50
CA ASN A 65 -12.96 -0.11 2.79
C ASN A 65 -12.15 0.30 1.54
N THR A 66 -10.85 -0.02 1.47
CA THR A 66 -10.06 0.19 0.24
C THR A 66 -10.56 -0.66 -0.93
N GLU A 67 -11.13 -1.84 -0.64
CA GLU A 67 -11.78 -2.67 -1.63
C GLU A 67 -13.14 -2.08 -2.00
N VAL A 68 -13.99 -1.81 -1.00
CA VAL A 68 -15.33 -1.25 -1.25
C VAL A 68 -15.29 0.04 -2.06
N ARG A 69 -14.38 0.97 -1.74
CA ARG A 69 -14.33 2.29 -2.37
C ARG A 69 -13.62 2.29 -3.72
N ASP A 70 -12.47 1.63 -3.81
CA ASP A 70 -11.54 1.79 -4.93
C ASP A 70 -11.16 0.47 -5.62
N GLN A 71 -11.66 -0.67 -5.12
CA GLN A 71 -11.32 -2.02 -5.59
C GLN A 71 -9.82 -2.30 -5.51
N THR A 72 -9.18 -1.76 -4.46
CA THR A 72 -7.71 -1.75 -4.36
C THR A 72 -7.14 -3.16 -4.20
N LEU A 73 -7.79 -4.02 -3.41
CA LEU A 73 -7.34 -5.40 -3.20
C LEU A 73 -7.51 -6.21 -4.48
N SER A 74 -8.64 -6.05 -5.17
CA SER A 74 -8.89 -6.66 -6.49
C SER A 74 -7.88 -6.22 -7.55
N ARG A 75 -7.49 -4.94 -7.56
CA ARG A 75 -6.44 -4.42 -8.45
C ARG A 75 -5.07 -5.00 -8.14
N ILE A 76 -4.71 -5.14 -6.86
CA ILE A 76 -3.45 -5.77 -6.43
C ILE A 76 -3.44 -7.24 -6.88
N LYS A 77 -4.51 -7.98 -6.62
CA LYS A 77 -4.68 -9.38 -7.07
C LYS A 77 -4.45 -9.50 -8.57
N SER A 78 -5.19 -8.72 -9.36
CA SER A 78 -5.13 -8.77 -10.83
C SER A 78 -3.74 -8.40 -11.37
N SER A 79 -3.07 -7.43 -10.74
CA SER A 79 -1.72 -7.01 -11.13
C SER A 79 -0.70 -8.10 -10.85
N ILE A 80 -0.79 -8.77 -9.70
CA ILE A 80 0.08 -9.90 -9.35
C ILE A 80 -0.13 -11.07 -10.32
N GLU A 81 -1.37 -11.46 -10.59
CA GLU A 81 -1.70 -12.53 -11.53
C GLU A 81 -1.14 -12.23 -12.93
N LEU A 82 -1.33 -10.99 -13.40
CA LEU A 82 -0.78 -10.56 -14.68
C LEU A 82 0.75 -10.61 -14.69
N MET A 83 1.42 -10.07 -13.67
CA MET A 83 2.88 -10.09 -13.57
C MET A 83 3.45 -11.51 -13.60
N VAL A 84 2.81 -12.46 -12.91
CA VAL A 84 3.23 -13.86 -12.92
C VAL A 84 3.02 -14.48 -14.30
N ALA A 85 1.87 -14.25 -14.92
CA ALA A 85 1.54 -14.77 -16.24
C ALA A 85 2.50 -14.26 -17.33
N THR A 86 2.85 -12.96 -17.31
CA THR A 86 3.72 -12.34 -18.32
C THR A 86 5.21 -12.48 -18.04
N ASN A 87 5.61 -12.99 -16.87
CA ASN A 87 7.01 -13.19 -16.49
C ASN A 87 7.40 -14.68 -16.44
N GLY A 88 6.80 -15.50 -17.31
CA GLY A 88 7.12 -16.93 -17.45
C GLY A 88 6.76 -17.75 -16.21
N GLY A 89 5.70 -17.38 -15.49
CA GLY A 89 5.25 -18.06 -14.28
C GLY A 89 6.11 -17.79 -13.04
N LYS A 90 7.05 -16.83 -13.11
CA LYS A 90 7.85 -16.43 -11.95
C LYS A 90 6.98 -15.65 -10.96
N LYS A 91 6.87 -16.22 -9.76
CA LYS A 91 6.16 -15.63 -8.62
C LYS A 91 6.76 -14.27 -8.22
N VAL A 92 5.91 -13.37 -7.73
CA VAL A 92 6.33 -12.01 -7.34
C VAL A 92 7.08 -12.00 -6.02
N VAL A 93 8.03 -11.07 -5.87
CA VAL A 93 8.60 -10.69 -4.57
C VAL A 93 7.93 -9.41 -4.12
N VAL A 94 7.40 -9.42 -2.90
CA VAL A 94 6.65 -8.28 -2.35
C VAL A 94 7.47 -7.60 -1.27
N ILE A 95 7.60 -6.28 -1.36
CA ILE A 95 8.36 -5.47 -0.39
C ILE A 95 7.41 -4.48 0.28
N PRO A 96 6.67 -4.89 1.32
CA PRO A 96 5.83 -3.96 2.07
C PRO A 96 6.64 -3.19 3.13
N TYR A 97 6.27 -1.92 3.35
CA TYR A 97 6.92 -1.03 4.33
C TYR A 97 5.93 -0.53 5.38
N SER A 98 6.34 -0.53 6.65
CA SER A 98 5.57 0.01 7.78
C SER A 98 4.13 -0.53 7.80
N MET A 99 3.11 0.33 7.79
CA MET A 99 1.70 -0.06 7.74
C MET A 99 1.36 -0.93 6.52
N GLY A 100 2.09 -0.79 5.42
CA GLY A 100 1.95 -1.63 4.23
C GLY A 100 2.18 -3.11 4.52
N VAL A 101 2.91 -3.45 5.58
CA VAL A 101 3.11 -4.84 6.01
C VAL A 101 1.81 -5.44 6.54
N LEU A 102 1.08 -4.71 7.38
CA LEU A 102 -0.22 -5.16 7.87
C LEU A 102 -1.28 -5.14 6.76
N TYR A 103 -1.22 -4.16 5.87
CA TYR A 103 -2.10 -4.10 4.71
C TYR A 103 -1.90 -5.30 3.77
N PHE A 104 -0.65 -5.68 3.51
CA PHE A 104 -0.34 -6.84 2.67
C PHE A 104 -0.71 -8.16 3.36
N LEU A 105 -0.55 -8.25 4.68
CA LEU A 105 -1.06 -9.39 5.45
C LEU A 105 -2.59 -9.53 5.33
N HIS A 106 -3.33 -8.43 5.47
CA HIS A 106 -4.77 -8.40 5.23
C HIS A 106 -5.11 -8.84 3.80
N PHE A 107 -4.35 -8.38 2.81
CA PHE A 107 -4.54 -8.78 1.42
C PHE A 107 -4.35 -10.30 1.21
N MET A 108 -3.35 -10.93 1.83
CA MET A 108 -3.11 -12.37 1.71
C MET A 108 -4.28 -13.20 2.28
N GLU A 109 -4.81 -12.81 3.44
CA GLU A 109 -6.00 -13.47 4.00
C GLU A 109 -7.24 -13.21 3.15
N TRP A 110 -7.43 -11.94 2.72
CA TRP A 110 -8.56 -11.55 1.89
C TRP A 110 -8.56 -12.31 0.55
N VAL A 111 -7.42 -12.43 -0.14
CA VAL A 111 -7.37 -13.00 -1.49
C VAL A 111 -7.68 -14.49 -1.51
N GLU A 112 -7.30 -15.23 -0.47
CA GLU A 112 -7.59 -16.67 -0.35
C GLU A 112 -9.00 -16.95 0.19
N ALA A 113 -9.61 -15.98 0.89
CA ALA A 113 -10.97 -16.11 1.40
C ALA A 113 -12.01 -16.23 0.27
N PRO A 114 -13.08 -17.03 0.44
CA PRO A 114 -14.12 -17.21 -0.57
C PRO A 114 -14.85 -15.90 -0.92
N ALA A 115 -15.22 -15.76 -2.18
CA ALA A 115 -16.16 -14.73 -2.62
C ALA A 115 -17.55 -14.97 -1.98
N PRO A 116 -18.34 -13.92 -1.69
CA PRO A 116 -18.10 -12.51 -2.04
C PRO A 116 -17.32 -11.71 -0.97
N MET A 117 -17.01 -12.29 0.19
CA MET A 117 -16.35 -11.54 1.28
C MET A 117 -14.84 -11.39 1.08
N GLY A 118 -14.21 -12.35 0.41
CA GLY A 118 -12.81 -12.33 0.00
C GLY A 118 -12.61 -12.21 -1.51
N GLY A 119 -11.35 -12.27 -1.92
CA GLY A 119 -10.92 -12.17 -3.32
C GLY A 119 -11.13 -13.45 -4.14
N GLY A 120 -11.52 -14.57 -3.52
CA GLY A 120 -11.87 -15.80 -4.24
C GLY A 120 -10.73 -16.39 -5.07
N GLY A 121 -9.48 -16.21 -4.66
CA GLY A 121 -8.29 -16.76 -5.30
C GLY A 121 -8.09 -18.25 -5.05
N GLY A 122 -8.76 -18.81 -4.04
CA GLY A 122 -8.53 -20.18 -3.55
C GLY A 122 -7.42 -20.24 -2.49
N SER A 123 -7.41 -21.31 -1.71
CA SER A 123 -6.48 -21.49 -0.57
C SER A 123 -5.01 -21.71 -0.96
N ASP A 124 -4.70 -21.75 -2.26
CA ASP A 124 -3.35 -21.91 -2.77
C ASP A 124 -2.89 -20.69 -3.60
N TRP A 125 -3.66 -19.60 -3.57
CA TRP A 125 -3.39 -18.42 -4.37
C TRP A 125 -2.04 -17.79 -4.00
N CYS A 126 -1.76 -17.60 -2.70
CA CYS A 126 -0.49 -17.04 -2.25
C CYS A 126 0.67 -17.98 -2.60
N ALA A 127 0.47 -19.28 -2.40
CA ALA A 127 1.46 -20.29 -2.76
C ALA A 127 1.77 -20.29 -4.27
N LYS A 128 0.79 -20.01 -5.14
CA LYS A 128 0.96 -19.94 -6.59
C LYS A 128 1.63 -18.66 -7.06
N HIS A 129 1.36 -17.52 -6.42
CA HIS A 129 1.74 -16.21 -6.97
C HIS A 129 2.85 -15.49 -6.22
N ILE A 130 3.07 -15.79 -4.93
CA ILE A 130 4.04 -15.07 -4.08
C ILE A 130 5.29 -15.94 -3.87
N LYS A 131 6.47 -15.39 -4.19
CA LYS A 131 7.76 -16.04 -3.96
C LYS A 131 8.25 -15.80 -2.55
N ALA A 132 8.20 -14.54 -2.12
CA ALA A 132 8.73 -14.07 -0.86
C ALA A 132 8.11 -12.71 -0.50
N VAL A 133 8.03 -12.42 0.79
CA VAL A 133 7.64 -11.12 1.34
C VAL A 133 8.80 -10.59 2.18
N THR A 134 9.37 -9.46 1.77
CA THR A 134 10.49 -8.80 2.45
C THR A 134 9.99 -7.56 3.18
N ASN A 135 9.59 -7.74 4.44
CA ASN A 135 9.03 -6.67 5.26
C ASN A 135 10.10 -5.67 5.68
N ILE A 136 9.79 -4.38 5.57
CA ILE A 136 10.62 -3.30 6.09
C ILE A 136 9.86 -2.59 7.21
N GLY A 137 10.30 -2.74 8.46
CA GLY A 137 9.70 -2.05 9.62
C GLY A 137 8.24 -2.44 9.93
N GLY A 138 7.89 -3.72 9.72
CA GLY A 138 6.53 -4.23 9.91
C GLY A 138 6.07 -4.29 11.37
N PRO A 139 4.96 -3.61 11.74
CA PRO A 139 4.46 -3.59 13.11
C PRO A 139 3.48 -4.74 13.38
N PHE A 140 3.91 -6.00 13.22
CA PHE A 140 3.03 -7.17 13.31
C PHE A 140 2.25 -7.29 14.63
N LEU A 141 2.86 -6.85 15.74
CA LEU A 141 2.24 -6.86 17.08
C LEU A 141 1.74 -5.45 17.48
N GLY A 142 1.52 -4.58 16.49
CA GLY A 142 1.35 -3.15 16.71
C GLY A 142 2.68 -2.43 16.95
N VAL A 143 2.62 -1.10 17.06
CA VAL A 143 3.74 -0.28 17.52
C VAL A 143 3.32 0.39 18.82
N SER A 144 4.18 0.33 19.84
CA SER A 144 3.98 1.05 21.11
C SER A 144 3.83 2.56 20.88
N LYS A 145 4.39 3.08 19.78
CA LYS A 145 4.20 4.46 19.33
C LYS A 145 2.75 4.80 18.96
N SER A 146 1.90 3.83 18.56
CA SER A 146 0.46 4.06 18.37
C SER A 146 -0.27 4.26 19.70
N VAL A 147 0.19 3.59 20.77
CA VAL A 147 -0.33 3.83 22.13
C VAL A 147 0.11 5.22 22.61
N ALA A 148 1.38 5.59 22.39
CA ALA A 148 1.85 6.94 22.66
C ALA A 148 1.12 8.00 21.81
N GLY A 149 0.73 7.72 20.57
CA GLY A 149 -0.05 8.64 19.72
C GLY A 149 -1.55 8.71 20.04
N LEU A 150 -2.10 7.68 20.70
CA LEU A 150 -3.47 7.69 21.23
C LEU A 150 -3.55 8.45 22.58
N PHE A 151 -2.51 8.33 23.42
CA PHE A 151 -2.45 9.01 24.72
C PHE A 151 -1.78 10.40 24.67
N SER A 152 -0.84 10.59 23.75
CA SER A 152 -0.21 11.88 23.49
C SER A 152 -0.85 12.44 22.22
N ILE A 153 -1.64 13.50 22.38
CA ILE A 153 -2.03 14.43 21.31
C ILE A 153 -0.75 15.17 20.83
N GLU A 154 0.24 14.41 20.36
CA GLU A 154 1.52 14.85 19.81
C GLU A 154 1.74 14.19 18.44
N ALA A 155 0.71 14.25 17.60
CA ALA A 155 0.91 14.33 16.16
C ALA A 155 1.22 15.79 15.74
N ARG A 156 1.99 16.54 16.56
CA ARG A 156 2.26 17.96 16.30
C ARG A 156 3.42 18.25 15.34
N ASP A 157 4.24 17.27 14.96
CA ASP A 157 5.42 17.54 14.11
C ASP A 157 5.47 16.79 12.77
N ILE A 158 4.37 16.76 12.00
CA ILE A 158 4.44 16.52 10.53
C ILE A 158 3.61 17.56 9.74
N VAL A 159 3.22 18.69 10.36
CA VAL A 159 2.55 19.79 9.63
C VAL A 159 3.11 21.14 10.04
N VAL A 160 4.32 21.45 9.57
CA VAL A 160 4.74 22.85 9.33
C VAL A 160 5.59 22.88 8.06
N ALA A 161 4.93 22.88 6.90
CA ALA A 161 5.50 23.54 5.72
C ALA A 161 5.09 25.02 5.82
N SER A 162 5.92 25.86 6.44
CA SER A 162 5.81 27.31 6.29
C SER A 162 6.24 27.68 4.88
N PRO A 163 5.45 28.44 4.10
CA PRO A 163 5.94 29.02 2.86
C PRO A 163 6.81 30.24 3.25
N HIS A 164 8.14 30.09 3.18
CA HIS A 164 9.01 31.24 3.01
C HIS A 164 9.12 31.52 1.51
N SER A 165 8.36 32.51 1.04
CA SER A 165 8.57 33.14 -0.26
C SER A 165 9.57 34.29 -0.10
N PRO A 166 10.67 34.36 -0.87
CA PRO A 166 11.42 35.59 -1.02
C PRO A 166 10.82 36.44 -2.14
N SER A 167 10.53 37.70 -1.81
CA SER A 167 10.38 38.83 -2.74
C SER A 167 11.73 39.29 -3.27
#